data_AF-A0A8T7CKB6-F1
#
_entry.id   AF-A0A8T7CKB6-F1
#
_cell.length_a   1.000
_cell.length_b   1.000
_cell.length_c   1.000
_cell.angle_alpha   90.00
_cell.angle_beta   90.00
_cell.angle_gamma   90.00
#
_symmetry.space_group_name_H-M   'P 1'
#
loop_
_entity.id
_entity.type
_entity.pdbx_description
1 polymer ?
#
loop_
_entity_poly.entity_id
_entity_poly.type
_entity_poly.pdbx_seq_one_letter_code
_entity_poly.pdbx_strand_id
1 'polypeptide(L)'
;MQAQSIARCTGAALLATLLVGILVSVFVAHGIDINLSADIVATAQNMLDAELRLRGKAYAMALLFALDAVIAVGFFLLLREHNTFLATWALVVSVAAMLLMLLGAVYALNAAHIAGNSAFETLGTDAQRLMLAGLQATADYTSFHLGLVISSAAKAAFYFLFLRSRLLPPLLSAWGVFA
;
A
#
# COMPACT_ATOMS: atom_id res chain seq x y z
N MET A 1 21.42 1.67 22.85
CA MET A 1 19.96 1.84 22.76
C MET A 1 19.34 1.26 21.46
N GLN A 2 20.09 0.55 20.61
CA GLN A 2 19.79 0.55 19.17
C GLN A 2 18.91 -0.60 18.65
N ALA A 3 19.34 -1.87 18.74
CA ALA A 3 18.65 -2.95 18.01
C ALA A 3 17.25 -3.29 18.57
N GLN A 4 17.10 -3.40 19.90
CA GLN A 4 15.82 -3.77 20.52
C GLN A 4 14.74 -2.70 20.32
N SER A 5 15.12 -1.41 20.37
CA SER A 5 14.16 -0.32 20.11
C SER A 5 13.71 -0.31 18.65
N ILE A 6 14.63 -0.53 17.71
CA ILE A 6 14.31 -0.67 16.29
C ILE A 6 13.36 -1.85 16.09
N ALA A 7 13.68 -3.02 16.65
CA ALA A 7 12.83 -4.20 16.54
C ALA A 7 11.41 -3.99 17.08
N ARG A 8 11.28 -3.32 18.24
CA ARG A 8 9.96 -2.99 18.82
C ARG A 8 9.17 -2.02 17.95
N CYS A 9 9.82 -0.98 17.42
CA CYS A 9 9.18 -0.01 16.54
C CYS A 9 8.72 -0.66 15.23
N THR A 10 9.60 -1.44 14.60
CA THR A 10 9.29 -2.20 13.37
C THR A 10 8.16 -3.20 13.59
N GLY A 11 8.18 -3.94 14.70
CA GLY A 11 7.13 -4.88 15.07
C GLY A 11 5.79 -4.18 15.32
N ALA A 12 5.80 -3.04 16.01
CA ALA A 12 4.59 -2.24 16.23
C ALA A 12 4.03 -1.69 14.91
N ALA A 13 4.89 -1.22 14.01
CA ALA A 13 4.49 -0.75 12.68
C ALA A 13 3.86 -1.88 11.85
N LEU A 14 4.41 -3.10 11.86
CA LEU A 14 3.82 -4.28 11.21
C LEU A 14 2.41 -4.58 11.72
N LEU A 15 2.23 -4.58 13.04
CA LEU A 15 0.92 -4.82 13.66
C LEU A 15 -0.08 -3.70 13.31
N ALA A 16 0.38 -2.45 13.31
CA ALA A 16 -0.44 -1.31 12.93
C ALA A 16 -0.86 -1.39 11.45
N THR A 17 0.05 -1.76 10.53
CA THR A 17 -0.25 -1.96 9.11
C THR A 17 -1.36 -3.00 8.94
N LEU A 18 -1.28 -4.13 9.63
CA LEU A 18 -2.31 -5.17 9.59
C LEU A 18 -3.67 -4.67 10.10
N LEU A 19 -3.67 -3.98 11.25
CA LEU A 19 -4.90 -3.42 11.83
C LEU A 19 -5.54 -2.37 10.91
N VAL A 20 -4.75 -1.41 10.42
CA VAL A 20 -5.23 -0.36 9.50
C VAL A 20 -5.75 -0.98 8.21
N GLY A 21 -5.02 -1.95 7.63
CA GLY A 21 -5.46 -2.65 6.41
C GLY A 21 -6.81 -3.34 6.58
N ILE A 22 -7.04 -4.04 7.70
CA ILE A 22 -8.32 -4.66 8.01
C ILE A 22 -9.43 -3.61 8.11
N LEU A 23 -9.20 -2.55 8.89
CA LEU A 23 -10.21 -1.49 9.11
C LEU A 23 -10.58 -0.79 7.79
N VAL A 24 -9.59 -0.50 6.94
CA VAL A 24 -9.81 0.14 5.64
C VAL A 24 -10.62 -0.76 4.72
N SER A 25 -10.24 -2.04 4.60
CA SER A 25 -10.93 -2.99 3.73
C SER A 25 -12.40 -3.17 4.14
N VAL A 26 -12.68 -3.22 5.45
CA VAL A 26 -14.04 -3.46 5.97
C VAL A 26 -14.90 -2.20 5.93
N PHE A 27 -14.39 -1.06 6.38
CA PHE A 27 -15.21 0.14 6.62
C PHE A 27 -15.11 1.21 5.54
N VAL A 28 -14.05 1.21 4.73
CA VAL A 28 -13.76 2.29 3.79
C VAL A 28 -13.85 1.84 2.35
N ALA A 29 -13.18 0.74 1.98
CA ALA A 29 -12.93 0.34 0.60
C ALA A 29 -14.10 -0.34 -0.13
N HIS A 30 -15.13 -0.78 0.59
CA HIS A 30 -16.20 -1.63 0.04
C HIS A 30 -16.91 -1.03 -1.19
N GLY A 31 -16.79 -1.65 -2.36
CA GLY A 31 -17.44 -1.21 -3.59
C GLY A 31 -16.81 0.01 -4.28
N ILE A 32 -15.82 0.67 -3.66
CA ILE A 32 -15.07 1.80 -4.26
C ILE A 32 -13.61 1.44 -4.57
N ASP A 33 -13.21 0.22 -4.22
CA ASP A 33 -11.90 -0.33 -4.50
C ASP A 33 -12.01 -1.40 -5.57
N ILE A 34 -11.40 -1.11 -6.73
CA ILE A 34 -11.35 -2.02 -7.86
C ILE A 34 -10.58 -3.31 -7.54
N ASN A 35 -9.69 -3.31 -6.56
CA ASN A 35 -8.99 -4.53 -6.16
C ASN A 35 -9.93 -5.52 -5.44
N LEU A 36 -11.14 -5.07 -5.10
CA LEU A 36 -12.20 -5.87 -4.49
C LEU A 36 -13.39 -6.11 -5.45
N SER A 37 -13.29 -5.70 -6.72
CA SER A 37 -14.38 -5.76 -7.71
C SER A 37 -13.88 -6.10 -9.11
N ALA A 38 -14.60 -6.94 -9.84
CA ALA A 38 -14.29 -7.23 -11.26
C ALA A 38 -14.93 -6.24 -12.24
N ASP A 39 -15.80 -5.34 -11.76
CA ASP A 39 -16.56 -4.41 -12.60
C ASP A 39 -16.07 -2.97 -12.41
N ILE A 40 -15.33 -2.47 -13.41
CA ILE A 40 -14.78 -1.11 -13.43
C ILE A 40 -15.91 -0.07 -13.49
N VAL A 41 -16.99 -0.34 -14.22
CA VAL A 41 -18.09 0.62 -14.39
C VAL A 41 -18.83 0.80 -13.08
N ALA A 42 -19.21 -0.32 -12.44
CA ALA A 42 -19.87 -0.28 -11.14
C ALA A 42 -18.98 0.37 -10.07
N THR A 43 -17.69 0.06 -10.07
CA THR A 43 -16.73 0.67 -9.13
C THR A 43 -16.64 2.18 -9.37
N ALA A 44 -16.52 2.62 -10.62
CA ALA A 44 -16.45 4.03 -10.97
C ALA A 44 -17.72 4.80 -10.57
N GLN A 45 -18.91 4.20 -10.75
CA GLN A 45 -20.17 4.78 -10.27
C GLN A 45 -20.15 4.94 -8.75
N ASN A 46 -19.82 3.88 -8.01
CA ASN A 46 -19.72 3.93 -6.56
C ASN A 46 -18.70 4.97 -6.07
N MET A 47 -17.61 5.18 -6.81
CA MET A 47 -16.61 6.21 -6.49
C MET A 47 -17.20 7.61 -6.60
N LEU A 48 -18.05 7.89 -7.59
CA LEU A 48 -18.71 9.20 -7.74
C LEU A 48 -19.68 9.49 -6.58
N ASP A 49 -20.25 8.45 -5.97
CA ASP A 49 -21.19 8.59 -4.84
C ASP A 49 -20.50 8.57 -3.47
N ALA A 50 -19.17 8.41 -3.41
CA ALA A 50 -18.45 8.07 -2.19
C ALA A 50 -17.26 8.99 -1.87
N GLU A 51 -17.39 10.30 -2.12
CA GLU A 51 -16.30 11.28 -1.91
C GLU A 51 -15.59 11.12 -0.55
N LEU A 52 -16.35 11.15 0.56
CA LEU A 52 -15.76 11.12 1.90
C LEU A 52 -14.96 9.82 2.13
N ARG A 53 -15.46 8.71 1.61
CA ARG A 53 -14.81 7.40 1.73
C ARG A 53 -13.54 7.34 0.88
N LEU A 54 -13.53 7.97 -0.29
CA LEU A 54 -12.34 8.09 -1.13
C LEU A 54 -11.24 8.94 -0.46
N ARG A 55 -11.60 10.06 0.18
CA ARG A 55 -10.65 10.83 1.00
C ARG A 55 -10.13 9.98 2.16
N GLY A 56 -11.01 9.25 2.85
CA GLY A 56 -10.64 8.30 3.90
C GLY A 56 -9.66 7.24 3.41
N LYS A 57 -9.93 6.64 2.24
CA LYS A 57 -9.04 5.65 1.59
C LYS A 57 -7.66 6.27 1.36
N ALA A 58 -7.60 7.46 0.78
CA ALA A 58 -6.34 8.12 0.49
C ALA A 58 -5.50 8.40 1.75
N TYR A 59 -6.11 8.92 2.82
CA TYR A 59 -5.38 9.18 4.06
C TYR A 59 -4.92 7.89 4.73
N ALA A 60 -5.71 6.83 4.66
CA ALA A 60 -5.30 5.53 5.17
C ALA A 60 -4.14 4.94 4.35
N MET A 61 -4.15 5.08 3.03
CA MET A 61 -3.03 4.67 2.17
C MET A 61 -1.76 5.48 2.46
N ALA A 62 -1.88 6.78 2.73
CA ALA A 62 -0.75 7.61 3.15
C ALA A 62 -0.18 7.17 4.53
N LEU A 63 -1.05 6.77 5.46
CA LEU A 63 -0.64 6.20 6.74
C LEU A 63 0.08 4.85 6.54
N LEU A 64 -0.47 3.96 5.71
CA LEU A 64 0.15 2.67 5.39
C LEU A 64 1.52 2.87 4.73
N PHE A 65 1.67 3.84 3.83
CA PHE A 65 2.96 4.23 3.27
C PHE A 65 3.97 4.62 4.36
N ALA A 66 3.57 5.46 5.32
CA ALA A 66 4.46 5.86 6.42
C ALA A 66 4.87 4.67 7.30
N LEU A 67 3.93 3.75 7.59
CA LEU A 67 4.20 2.54 8.35
C LEU A 67 5.15 1.60 7.59
N ASP A 68 4.94 1.40 6.29
CA ASP A 68 5.81 0.57 5.45
C ASP A 68 7.22 1.16 5.35
N ALA A 69 7.36 2.49 5.32
CA ALA A 69 8.66 3.13 5.35
C ALA A 69 9.41 2.82 6.67
N VAL A 70 8.71 2.90 7.81
CA VAL A 70 9.28 2.50 9.11
C VAL A 70 9.69 1.02 9.09
N ILE A 71 8.88 0.15 8.51
CA ILE A 71 9.17 -1.29 8.41
C ILE A 71 10.40 -1.55 7.55
N ALA A 72 10.46 -0.97 6.35
CA ALA A 72 11.55 -1.18 5.40
C ALA A 72 12.89 -0.67 5.96
N VAL A 73 12.89 0.54 6.55
CA VAL A 73 14.08 1.11 7.22
C VAL A 73 14.46 0.27 8.43
N GLY A 74 13.48 -0.15 9.23
CA GLY A 74 13.69 -0.98 10.41
C GLY A 74 14.33 -2.33 10.06
N PHE A 75 13.81 -3.03 9.05
CA PHE A 75 14.40 -4.27 8.54
C PHE A 75 15.82 -4.05 8.01
N PHE A 76 16.04 -3.00 7.22
CA PHE A 76 17.38 -2.65 6.75
C PHE A 76 18.37 -2.46 7.91
N LEU A 77 18.00 -1.65 8.91
CA LEU A 77 18.89 -1.37 10.05
C LEU A 77 19.19 -2.63 10.87
N LEU A 78 18.23 -3.55 11.00
CA LEU A 78 18.43 -4.82 11.70
C LEU A 78 19.28 -5.82 10.91
N LEU A 79 19.24 -5.79 9.57
CA LEU A 79 19.79 -6.84 8.72
C LEU A 79 21.06 -6.46 7.96
N ARG A 80 21.38 -5.17 7.86
CA ARG A 80 22.54 -4.69 7.09
C ARG A 80 23.87 -5.27 7.57
N GLU A 81 24.01 -5.59 8.85
CA GLU A 81 25.24 -6.19 9.41
C GLU A 81 25.46 -7.63 8.95
N HIS A 82 24.40 -8.32 8.52
CA HIS A 82 24.47 -9.70 8.04
C HIS A 82 24.74 -9.78 6.53
N ASN A 83 24.16 -8.88 5.74
CA ASN A 83 24.44 -8.74 4.31
C ASN A 83 24.00 -7.35 3.81
N THR A 84 24.94 -6.41 3.76
CA THR A 84 24.66 -5.03 3.35
C THR A 84 24.08 -4.95 1.95
N PHE A 85 24.60 -5.73 1.00
CA PHE A 85 24.16 -5.67 -0.39
C PHE A 85 22.69 -6.06 -0.54
N LEU A 86 22.31 -7.24 -0.03
CA LEU A 86 20.93 -7.72 -0.15
C LEU A 86 19.96 -6.87 0.68
N ALA A 87 20.37 -6.40 1.87
CA ALA A 87 19.56 -5.50 2.68
C ALA A 87 19.32 -4.15 1.99
N THR A 88 20.35 -3.59 1.33
CA THR A 88 20.23 -2.34 0.57
C THR A 88 19.34 -2.54 -0.65
N TRP A 89 19.52 -3.62 -1.41
CA TRP A 89 18.66 -3.97 -2.53
C TRP A 89 17.20 -4.08 -2.09
N ALA A 90 16.92 -4.82 -1.01
CA ALA A 90 15.57 -4.98 -0.48
C ALA A 90 14.96 -3.65 -0.02
N LEU A 91 15.74 -2.74 0.58
CA LEU A 91 15.28 -1.40 0.92
C LEU A 91 14.92 -0.59 -0.32
N VAL A 92 15.79 -0.54 -1.34
CA VAL A 92 15.54 0.21 -2.58
C VAL A 92 14.30 -0.32 -3.31
N VAL A 93 14.17 -1.64 -3.41
CA VAL A 93 13.00 -2.28 -4.04
C VAL A 93 11.74 -2.01 -3.22
N SER A 94 11.82 -2.02 -1.88
CA SER A 94 10.69 -1.61 -1.02
C SER A 94 10.28 -0.17 -1.29
N VAL A 95 11.23 0.76 -1.45
CA VAL A 95 10.93 2.17 -1.75
C VAL A 95 10.20 2.30 -3.09
N ALA A 96 10.63 1.59 -4.12
CA ALA A 96 9.94 1.57 -5.41
C ALA A 96 8.49 1.06 -5.27
N ALA A 97 8.28 -0.03 -4.54
CA ALA A 97 6.94 -0.56 -4.25
C ALA A 97 6.07 0.44 -3.49
N MET A 98 6.61 1.06 -2.45
CA MET A 98 5.90 2.05 -1.63
C MET A 98 5.47 3.27 -2.45
N LEU A 99 6.30 3.73 -3.38
CA LEU A 99 5.94 4.84 -4.27
C LEU A 99 4.78 4.48 -5.21
N LEU A 100 4.77 3.25 -5.75
CA LEU A 100 3.65 2.77 -6.56
C LEU A 100 2.37 2.66 -5.74
N MET A 101 2.45 2.12 -4.52
CA MET A 101 1.29 2.04 -3.63
C MET A 101 0.79 3.43 -3.20
N LEU A 102 1.69 4.40 -3.03
CA LEU A 102 1.32 5.79 -2.73
C LEU A 102 0.55 6.45 -3.87
N LEU A 103 0.78 6.06 -5.13
CA LEU A 103 -0.03 6.54 -6.26
C LEU A 103 -1.51 6.18 -6.09
N GLY A 104 -1.84 5.04 -5.49
CA GLY A 104 -3.23 4.69 -5.19
C GLY A 104 -3.92 5.70 -4.26
N ALA A 105 -3.19 6.32 -3.32
CA ALA A 105 -3.71 7.41 -2.51
C ALA A 105 -4.01 8.67 -3.36
N VAL A 106 -3.14 8.96 -4.34
CA VAL A 106 -3.34 10.07 -5.28
C VAL A 106 -4.57 9.80 -6.16
N TYR A 107 -4.73 8.59 -6.69
CA TYR A 107 -5.90 8.23 -7.51
C TYR A 107 -7.20 8.27 -6.71
N ALA A 108 -7.18 7.84 -5.45
CA ALA A 108 -8.32 7.98 -4.55
C ALA A 108 -8.69 9.46 -4.28
N LEU A 109 -7.70 10.34 -4.07
CA LEU A 109 -7.96 11.78 -3.94
C LEU A 109 -8.47 12.39 -5.24
N ASN A 110 -7.91 12.03 -6.39
CA ASN A 110 -8.38 12.51 -7.68
C ASN A 110 -9.84 12.13 -7.91
N ALA A 111 -10.19 10.87 -7.63
CA ALA A 111 -11.55 10.39 -7.69
C ALA A 111 -12.48 11.16 -6.73
N ALA A 112 -12.02 11.45 -5.51
CA ALA A 112 -12.79 12.28 -4.57
C ALA A 112 -13.04 13.69 -5.12
N HIS A 113 -12.05 14.30 -5.78
CA HIS A 113 -12.24 15.62 -6.40
C HIS A 113 -13.21 15.55 -7.58
N ILE A 114 -13.15 14.52 -8.41
CA ILE A 114 -14.10 14.31 -9.53
C ILE A 114 -15.53 14.10 -9.00
N ALA A 115 -15.68 13.40 -7.88
CA ALA A 115 -16.95 13.15 -7.22
C ALA A 115 -17.55 14.43 -6.60
N GLY A 116 -16.76 15.17 -5.83
CA GLY A 116 -17.26 16.22 -4.93
C GLY A 116 -17.08 17.67 -5.36
N ASN A 117 -16.27 17.96 -6.39
CA ASN A 117 -16.03 19.33 -6.82
C ASN A 117 -16.96 19.74 -7.97
N SER A 118 -17.79 20.77 -7.74
CA SER A 118 -18.76 21.29 -8.71
C SER A 118 -18.15 21.74 -10.04
N ALA A 119 -16.86 22.05 -10.09
CA ALA A 119 -16.16 22.32 -11.35
C ALA A 119 -16.30 21.15 -12.33
N PHE A 120 -16.26 19.90 -11.86
CA PHE A 120 -16.39 18.72 -12.72
C PHE A 120 -17.82 18.51 -13.23
N GLU A 121 -18.83 19.13 -12.62
CA GLU A 121 -20.19 19.17 -13.15
C GLU A 121 -20.34 20.19 -14.29
N THR A 122 -19.53 21.26 -14.25
CA THR A 122 -19.53 22.30 -15.29
C THR A 122 -18.62 21.98 -16.47
N LEU A 123 -17.52 21.27 -16.23
CA LEU A 123 -16.48 20.99 -17.22
C LEU A 123 -16.84 19.83 -18.17
N GLY A 124 -17.80 18.99 -17.79
CA GLY A 124 -18.14 17.81 -18.59
C GLY A 124 -19.48 17.18 -18.23
N THR A 125 -19.87 16.20 -19.04
CA THR A 125 -21.09 15.40 -18.83
C THR A 125 -20.88 14.32 -17.78
N ASP A 126 -21.97 13.74 -17.28
CA ASP A 126 -21.91 12.59 -16.35
C ASP A 126 -21.13 11.41 -16.94
N ALA A 127 -21.26 11.17 -18.24
CA ALA A 127 -20.49 10.13 -18.93
C ALA A 127 -18.97 10.42 -18.90
N GLN A 128 -18.56 11.68 -19.02
CA GLN A 128 -17.15 12.07 -18.91
C GLN A 128 -16.64 11.95 -17.48
N ARG A 129 -17.44 12.33 -16.47
CA ARG A 129 -17.09 12.15 -15.05
C ARG A 129 -16.92 10.67 -14.71
N LEU A 130 -17.82 9.83 -15.19
CA LEU A 130 -17.75 8.37 -15.02
C LEU A 130 -16.50 7.79 -15.68
N MET A 131 -16.17 8.24 -16.89
CA MET A 131 -14.93 7.84 -17.58
C MET A 131 -13.68 8.23 -16.78
N LEU A 132 -13.63 9.46 -16.24
CA LEU A 132 -12.50 9.92 -15.41
C LEU A 132 -12.37 9.10 -14.11
N ALA A 133 -13.48 8.79 -13.44
CA ALA A 133 -13.49 7.91 -12.27
C ALA A 133 -13.01 6.49 -12.62
N GLY A 134 -13.46 5.94 -13.76
CA GLY A 134 -13.00 4.64 -14.26
C GLY A 134 -11.51 4.60 -14.60
N LEU A 135 -10.96 5.70 -15.11
CA LEU A 135 -9.51 5.85 -15.30
C LEU A 135 -8.76 5.83 -13.96
N GLN A 136 -9.27 6.52 -12.93
CA GLN A 136 -8.66 6.46 -11.60
C GLN A 136 -8.71 5.06 -11.00
N ALA A 137 -9.85 4.36 -11.12
CA ALA A 137 -9.99 2.97 -10.70
C ALA A 137 -8.95 2.08 -11.40
N THR A 138 -8.88 2.15 -12.73
CA THR A 138 -7.94 1.32 -13.50
C THR A 138 -6.48 1.61 -13.14
N ALA A 139 -6.13 2.90 -12.97
CA ALA A 139 -4.79 3.29 -12.56
C ALA A 139 -4.43 2.80 -11.15
N ASP A 140 -5.38 2.86 -10.21
CA ASP A 140 -5.24 2.29 -8.86
C ASP A 140 -4.97 0.79 -8.92
N TYR A 141 -5.78 0.02 -9.67
CA TYR A 141 -5.57 -1.41 -9.87
C TYR A 141 -4.15 -1.73 -10.35
N THR A 142 -3.70 -1.04 -11.40
CA THR A 142 -2.37 -1.28 -11.99
C THR A 142 -1.25 -0.95 -11.01
N SER A 143 -1.33 0.22 -10.35
CA SER A 143 -0.30 0.63 -9.38
C SER A 143 -0.24 -0.30 -8.17
N PHE A 144 -1.39 -0.75 -7.68
CA PHE A 144 -1.49 -1.68 -6.55
C PHE A 144 -0.85 -3.02 -6.89
N HIS A 145 -1.21 -3.65 -8.01
CA HIS A 145 -0.69 -4.97 -8.38
C HIS A 145 0.81 -4.93 -8.69
N LEU A 146 1.30 -3.89 -9.38
CA LEU A 146 2.72 -3.74 -9.64
C LEU A 146 3.50 -3.50 -8.33
N GLY A 147 2.97 -2.62 -7.47
CA GLY A 147 3.53 -2.37 -6.14
C GLY A 147 3.58 -3.64 -5.29
N LEU A 148 2.53 -4.47 -5.33
CA LEU A 148 2.44 -5.73 -4.61
C LEU A 148 3.55 -6.70 -5.05
N VAL A 149 3.72 -6.93 -6.36
CA VAL A 149 4.75 -7.84 -6.89
C VAL A 149 6.16 -7.39 -6.49
N ILE A 150 6.44 -6.09 -6.62
CA ILE A 150 7.75 -5.52 -6.26
C ILE A 150 7.96 -5.60 -4.74
N SER A 151 6.92 -5.34 -3.95
CA SER A 151 6.95 -5.46 -2.49
C SER A 151 7.25 -6.89 -2.06
N SER A 152 6.58 -7.89 -2.66
CA SER A 152 6.83 -9.31 -2.38
C SER A 152 8.29 -9.70 -2.60
N ALA A 153 8.90 -9.25 -3.71
CA ALA A 153 10.32 -9.49 -3.97
C ALA A 153 11.23 -8.89 -2.89
N ALA A 154 10.94 -7.66 -2.45
CA ALA A 154 11.69 -7.02 -1.37
C ALA A 154 11.51 -7.72 -0.01
N LYS A 155 10.27 -8.10 0.35
CA LYS A 155 9.98 -8.81 1.59
C LYS A 155 10.64 -10.18 1.61
N ALA A 156 10.59 -10.94 0.51
CA ALA A 156 11.28 -12.22 0.38
C ALA A 156 12.79 -12.09 0.64
N ALA A 157 13.43 -11.04 0.13
CA ALA A 157 14.84 -10.76 0.42
C ALA A 157 15.09 -10.46 1.91
N PHE A 158 14.26 -9.64 2.56
CA PHE A 158 14.38 -9.39 4.00
C PHE A 158 14.14 -10.66 4.84
N TYR A 159 13.11 -11.45 4.53
CA TYR A 159 12.82 -12.69 5.26
C TYR A 159 13.88 -13.77 5.01
N PHE A 160 14.50 -13.80 3.84
CA PHE A 160 15.65 -14.65 3.58
C PHE A 160 16.84 -14.25 4.47
N LEU A 161 17.08 -12.94 4.66
CA LEU A 161 18.10 -12.46 5.59
C LEU A 161 17.76 -12.78 7.04
N PHE A 162 16.49 -12.70 7.45
CA PHE A 162 16.06 -13.16 8.76
C PHE A 162 16.27 -14.67 8.96
N LEU A 163 16.02 -15.48 7.92
CA LEU A 163 16.26 -16.92 7.95
C LEU A 163 17.75 -17.24 8.10
N ARG A 164 18.61 -16.49 7.41
CA ARG A 164 20.09 -16.66 7.47
C ARG A 164 20.69 -16.16 8.79
N SER A 165 20.23 -15.01 9.28
CA SER A 165 20.74 -14.39 10.51
C SER A 165 20.21 -15.03 11.79
N ARG A 166 19.07 -15.75 11.71
CA ARG A 166 18.34 -16.32 12.86
C ARG A 166 17.88 -15.27 13.89
N LEU A 167 17.75 -14.01 13.48
CA LEU A 167 17.16 -12.96 14.31
C LEU A 167 15.65 -13.14 14.51
N LEU A 168 14.99 -13.91 13.63
CA LEU A 168 13.62 -14.39 13.80
C LEU A 168 13.59 -15.92 13.82
N PRO A 169 12.59 -16.54 14.49
CA PRO A 169 12.38 -17.98 14.45
C PRO A 169 12.36 -18.51 13.01
N PRO A 170 13.13 -19.57 12.69
CA PRO A 170 13.26 -20.06 11.32
C PRO A 170 11.94 -20.37 10.62
N LEU A 171 10.93 -20.85 11.36
CA LEU A 171 9.60 -21.12 10.82
C LEU A 171 8.92 -19.85 10.30
N LEU A 172 8.99 -18.75 11.06
CA LEU A 172 8.42 -17.46 10.66
C LEU A 172 9.19 -16.85 9.50
N SER A 173 10.52 -16.97 9.53
CA SER A 173 11.37 -16.47 8.44
C SER A 173 11.15 -17.25 7.15
N ALA A 174 11.07 -18.58 7.21
CA ALA A 174 10.79 -19.42 6.04
C ALA A 174 9.38 -19.17 5.49
N TRP A 175 8.39 -19.01 6.37
CA TRP A 175 7.04 -18.63 5.96
C TRP A 175 7.03 -17.29 5.22
N GLY A 176 7.73 -16.27 5.72
CA GLY A 176 7.82 -14.97 5.05
C GLY A 176 8.62 -14.96 3.74
N VAL A 177 9.41 -16.00 3.46
CA VAL A 177 10.03 -16.20 2.13
C VAL A 177 9.06 -16.88 1.16
N PHE A 178 8.22 -17.78 1.67
CA PHE A 178 7.25 -18.54 0.87
C PHE A 178 6.02 -17.72 0.48
N ALA A 179 5.49 -16.94 1.43
CA ALA A 179 4.32 -16.08 1.26
C ALA A 179 4.63 -14.86 0.39
#